data_AF-A0A8H6S7F2-F1
#
_entry.id   AF-A0A8H6S7F2-F1
#
_cell.length_a   1.000
_cell.length_b   1.000
_cell.length_c   1.000
_cell.angle_alpha   90.00
_cell.angle_beta   90.00
_cell.angle_gamma   90.00
#
_symmetry.space_group_name_H-M   'P 1'
#
loop_
_entity.id
_entity.type
_entity.pdbx_description
1 polymer ?
#
loop_
_entity_poly.entity_id
_entity_poly.type
_entity_poly.pdbx_seq_one_letter_code
_entity_poly.pdbx_strand_id
1 'polypeptide(L)'
;MPPQLFKPLTRPPHLILSPPAGGASPPVRMVLVCKATIDPTGQRTGVPRVEGEQWYMTPEPESRATRILKDHGLLRLEFVPRGTVTMEQRKHLVEDGLRHGITVIGDDSRPRRYQPLGVSTSSLEAGELICIRGNEPTAVADFKKKAGDPLAAYFDFDGAYAPCARAFELLLRPSLETSVKIDNGSILSLNDTFVEVPSSCGIVRRSIAATILESLRELENIPSVLGLQHGGWSGLFEVWPDTKFGELSDATGKKIAVRNSMRVFPTENAIYPVELVDDSSVKPVYLDEYMALRLLISQQPVEQMVRATDNLINSISHCDRKGVYGIVDAIPDQRYEGALRKSILDLLSAGHELADYRVASEVRRLQERIKNSMMSYGLKVPVLNSAEVLTIVAPPGTLQRGEACIQLEGD
;
A
#
# COMPACT_ATOMS: atom_id res chain seq x y z
N MET A 1 -3.37 -34.25 -14.97
CA MET A 1 -2.61 -33.16 -14.30
C MET A 1 -3.11 -31.84 -14.88
N PRO A 2 -3.76 -30.96 -14.10
CA PRO A 2 -4.21 -29.68 -14.63
C PRO A 2 -3.02 -28.69 -14.71
N PRO A 3 -3.03 -27.75 -15.67
CA PRO A 3 -1.95 -26.78 -15.82
C PRO A 3 -2.01 -25.72 -14.72
N GLN A 4 -0.88 -25.50 -14.04
CA GLN A 4 -0.69 -24.39 -13.10
C GLN A 4 -0.62 -23.07 -13.88
N LEU A 5 -1.75 -22.36 -13.94
CA LEU A 5 -1.81 -20.96 -14.37
C LEU A 5 -1.48 -20.06 -13.17
N PHE A 6 -0.19 -19.85 -12.89
CA PHE A 6 0.22 -18.72 -12.07
C PHE A 6 0.21 -17.46 -12.96
N LYS A 7 -0.90 -16.72 -12.93
CA LYS A 7 -0.86 -15.29 -13.28
C LYS A 7 -0.27 -14.53 -12.09
N PRO A 8 0.59 -13.52 -12.31
CA PRO A 8 1.06 -12.66 -11.23
C PRO A 8 -0.15 -11.97 -10.58
N LEU A 9 -0.17 -11.99 -9.25
CA LEU A 9 -1.18 -11.31 -8.44
C LEU A 9 -1.23 -9.83 -8.83
N THR A 10 -2.41 -9.36 -9.22
CA THR A 10 -2.70 -7.94 -9.34
C THR A 10 -2.46 -7.27 -7.99
N ARG A 11 -1.69 -6.17 -7.99
CA ARG A 11 -1.36 -5.37 -6.81
C ARG A 11 -2.62 -5.08 -5.97
N PRO A 12 -2.53 -5.06 -4.62
CA PRO A 12 -3.65 -4.64 -3.78
C PRO A 12 -4.06 -3.20 -4.13
N PRO A 13 -5.35 -2.84 -3.95
CA PRO A 13 -5.83 -1.49 -4.21
C PRO A 13 -5.08 -0.49 -3.32
N HIS A 14 -4.44 0.48 -3.97
CA HIS A 14 -3.71 1.56 -3.31
C HIS A 14 -4.68 2.54 -2.62
N LEU A 15 -4.23 3.16 -1.52
CA LEU A 15 -4.84 4.42 -1.05
C LEU A 15 -4.82 5.45 -2.19
N ILE A 16 -6.00 5.96 -2.54
CA ILE A 16 -6.16 7.17 -3.33
C ILE A 16 -6.40 8.30 -2.33
N LEU A 17 -5.32 8.87 -1.82
CA LEU A 17 -5.37 10.14 -1.11
C LEU A 17 -5.35 11.24 -2.17
N SER A 18 -6.36 12.11 -2.13
CA SER A 18 -6.41 13.26 -3.03
C SER A 18 -5.16 14.11 -2.81
N PRO A 19 -4.45 14.54 -3.86
CA PRO A 19 -3.31 15.42 -3.67
C PRO A 19 -3.78 16.70 -2.96
N PRO A 20 -2.99 17.27 -2.03
CA PRO A 20 -3.31 18.55 -1.43
C PRO A 20 -3.50 19.59 -2.54
N ALA A 21 -4.46 20.49 -2.35
CA ALA A 21 -4.75 21.59 -3.25
C ALA A 21 -3.56 22.57 -3.30
N GLY A 22 -2.56 22.24 -4.13
CA GLY A 22 -1.31 22.96 -4.26
C GLY A 22 -0.40 22.17 -5.18
N GLY A 23 -0.29 22.61 -6.43
CA GLY A 23 0.39 21.91 -7.52
C GLY A 23 1.88 21.67 -7.31
N ALA A 24 2.23 20.62 -6.56
CA ALA A 24 3.54 19.99 -6.63
C ALA A 24 3.48 18.88 -7.69
N SER A 25 4.40 18.90 -8.64
CA SER A 25 4.58 17.81 -9.60
C SER A 25 4.72 16.48 -8.86
N PRO A 26 4.06 15.40 -9.32
CA PRO A 26 4.14 14.09 -8.65
C PRO A 26 5.61 13.63 -8.58
N PRO A 27 6.01 12.92 -7.51
CA PRO A 27 7.38 12.43 -7.37
C PRO A 27 7.74 11.52 -8.55
N VAL A 28 8.87 11.80 -9.18
CA VAL A 28 9.35 11.04 -10.33
C VAL A 28 10.02 9.77 -9.83
N ARG A 29 9.49 8.61 -10.23
CA ARG A 29 10.22 7.35 -10.14
C ARG A 29 11.10 7.21 -11.37
N MET A 30 12.37 6.87 -11.19
CA MET A 30 13.26 6.53 -12.30
C MET A 30 13.49 5.02 -12.26
N VAL A 31 13.05 4.30 -13.29
CA VAL A 31 13.31 2.85 -13.41
C VAL A 31 14.41 2.69 -14.44
N LEU A 32 15.55 2.11 -14.06
CA LEU A 32 16.68 1.91 -14.96
C LEU A 32 16.78 0.42 -15.26
N VAL A 33 16.22 -0.02 -16.39
CA VAL A 33 16.26 -1.43 -16.79
C VAL A 33 17.67 -1.76 -17.31
N CYS A 34 18.44 -2.54 -16.55
CA CYS A 34 19.82 -2.90 -16.90
C CYS A 34 19.92 -4.40 -17.19
N LYS A 35 20.15 -4.79 -18.45
CA LYS A 35 20.32 -6.21 -18.75
C LYS A 35 21.71 -6.68 -18.35
N ALA A 36 21.77 -7.61 -17.40
CA ALA A 36 22.97 -8.39 -17.12
C ALA A 36 22.93 -9.68 -17.94
N THR A 37 24.01 -9.96 -18.67
CA THR A 37 24.19 -11.27 -19.32
C THR A 37 24.61 -12.29 -18.27
N ILE A 38 23.89 -13.40 -18.23
CA ILE A 38 24.10 -14.49 -17.27
C ILE A 38 24.43 -15.72 -18.10
N ASP A 39 25.45 -16.46 -17.68
CA ASP A 39 25.77 -17.73 -18.33
C ASP A 39 24.84 -18.86 -17.84
N PRO A 40 24.83 -20.02 -18.48
CA PRO A 40 23.97 -21.14 -18.08
C PRO A 40 24.24 -21.67 -16.67
N THR A 41 25.37 -21.31 -16.05
CA THR A 41 25.73 -21.73 -14.68
C THR A 41 25.17 -20.79 -13.61
N GLY A 42 24.51 -19.70 -14.02
CA GLY A 42 24.01 -18.66 -13.11
C GLY A 42 25.09 -17.67 -12.68
N GLN A 43 26.30 -17.77 -13.24
CA GLN A 43 27.35 -16.81 -12.99
C GLN A 43 27.22 -15.59 -13.90
N ARG A 44 27.53 -14.43 -13.33
CA ARG A 44 27.56 -13.17 -14.06
C ARG A 44 28.78 -13.16 -14.98
N THR A 45 28.56 -13.18 -16.28
CA THR A 45 29.64 -13.05 -17.27
C THR A 45 29.74 -11.61 -17.75
N GLY A 46 30.69 -10.87 -17.17
CA GLY A 46 31.00 -9.49 -17.54
C GLY A 46 30.24 -8.40 -16.78
N VAL A 47 30.42 -7.16 -17.22
CA VAL A 47 29.77 -5.97 -16.62
C VAL A 47 28.42 -5.74 -17.31
N PRO A 48 27.29 -5.65 -16.57
CA PRO A 48 26.00 -5.30 -17.10
C PRO A 48 26.09 -4.03 -17.93
N ARG A 49 25.39 -4.02 -19.06
CA ARG A 49 25.28 -2.85 -19.92
C ARG A 49 23.85 -2.34 -19.85
N VAL A 50 23.69 -1.02 -19.87
CA VAL A 50 22.37 -0.44 -20.11
C VAL A 50 22.00 -0.78 -21.56
N GLU A 51 20.89 -1.49 -21.77
CA GLU A 51 20.31 -1.67 -23.13
C GLU A 51 19.26 -0.59 -23.45
N GLY A 52 18.85 0.20 -22.45
CA GLY A 52 18.04 1.40 -22.60
C GLY A 52 17.65 2.02 -21.26
N GLU A 53 17.62 3.36 -21.20
CA GLU A 53 17.04 4.09 -20.07
C GLU A 53 15.57 4.35 -20.36
N GLN A 54 14.66 3.66 -19.66
CA GLN A 54 13.21 3.88 -19.82
C GLN A 54 12.65 4.70 -18.67
N TRP A 55 12.23 5.92 -18.97
CA TRP A 55 11.70 6.86 -18.00
C TRP A 55 10.20 6.64 -17.82
N TYR A 56 9.81 6.02 -16.72
CA TYR A 56 8.40 5.82 -16.37
C TYR A 56 7.96 6.82 -15.31
N MET A 57 7.19 7.83 -15.72
CA MET A 57 6.46 8.67 -14.78
C MET A 57 5.18 7.94 -14.37
N THR A 58 5.25 7.17 -13.30
CA THR A 58 4.05 6.66 -12.63
C THR A 58 3.67 7.62 -11.51
N PRO A 59 2.47 8.25 -11.53
CA PRO A 59 1.94 8.94 -10.36
C PRO A 59 1.55 7.89 -9.31
N GLU A 60 2.56 7.43 -8.56
CA GLU A 60 2.38 6.65 -7.35
C GLU A 60 2.32 7.62 -6.15
N PRO A 61 1.45 7.35 -5.17
CA PRO A 61 1.42 8.13 -3.94
C PRO A 61 2.78 8.07 -3.23
N GLU A 62 3.20 9.20 -2.68
CA GLU A 62 4.54 9.38 -2.14
C GLU A 62 4.79 8.43 -0.95
N SER A 63 5.96 7.78 -0.94
CA SER A 63 6.45 6.91 0.14
C SER A 63 7.63 7.55 0.86
N ARG A 64 7.99 7.02 2.04
CA ARG A 64 9.16 7.50 2.79
C ARG A 64 10.45 7.45 1.97
N ALA A 65 10.69 6.34 1.28
CA ALA A 65 11.89 6.19 0.46
C ALA A 65 11.95 7.24 -0.65
N THR A 66 10.82 7.52 -1.32
CA THR A 66 10.76 8.53 -2.37
C THR A 66 10.90 9.96 -1.84
N ARG A 67 10.38 10.28 -0.64
CA ARG A 67 10.58 11.58 0.01
C ARG A 67 12.05 11.84 0.31
N ILE A 68 12.72 10.85 0.89
CA ILE A 68 14.13 10.97 1.31
C ILE A 68 15.06 11.07 0.09
N LEU A 69 14.74 10.35 -0.98
CA LEU A 69 15.57 10.24 -2.19
C LEU A 69 15.09 11.15 -3.33
N LYS A 70 14.25 12.16 -3.04
CA LYS A 70 13.62 13.01 -4.06
C LYS A 70 14.62 13.60 -5.05
N ASP A 71 15.79 14.02 -4.57
CA ASP A 71 16.84 14.65 -5.38
C ASP A 71 17.83 13.64 -5.98
N HIS A 72 17.82 12.40 -5.49
CA HIS A 72 18.81 11.36 -5.82
C HIS A 72 18.24 10.29 -6.78
N GLY A 73 16.92 10.17 -6.85
CA GLY A 73 16.21 9.19 -7.69
C GLY A 73 16.31 7.77 -7.13
N LEU A 74 15.17 7.17 -6.79
CA LEU A 74 15.10 5.74 -6.47
C LEU A 74 15.16 4.93 -7.78
N LEU A 75 16.17 4.08 -7.93
CA LEU A 75 16.35 3.25 -9.11
C LEU A 75 15.92 1.81 -8.87
N ARG A 76 15.19 1.25 -9.83
CA ARG A 76 14.98 -0.20 -9.94
C ARG A 76 15.87 -0.75 -11.05
N LEU A 77 16.74 -1.68 -10.69
CA LEU A 77 17.61 -2.42 -11.59
C LEU A 77 17.02 -3.81 -11.81
N GLU A 78 16.46 -4.07 -12.98
CA GLU A 78 15.90 -5.37 -13.35
C GLU A 78 16.97 -6.24 -14.04
N PHE A 79 17.21 -7.45 -13.53
CA PHE A 79 18.04 -8.43 -14.21
C PHE A 79 17.22 -9.20 -15.26
N VAL A 80 17.38 -8.82 -16.52
CA VAL A 80 16.75 -9.54 -17.63
C VAL A 80 17.72 -10.59 -18.19
N PRO A 81 17.51 -11.89 -17.94
CA PRO A 81 18.39 -12.92 -18.44
C PRO A 81 18.29 -13.12 -19.96
N ARG A 82 19.41 -13.45 -20.61
CA ARG A 82 19.43 -13.97 -21.99
C ARG A 82 19.15 -15.48 -21.96
N GLY A 83 17.89 -15.86 -21.82
CA GLY A 83 17.43 -17.25 -21.79
C GLY A 83 16.52 -17.57 -20.61
N THR A 84 16.07 -18.81 -20.50
CA THR A 84 15.33 -19.31 -19.33
C THR A 84 16.29 -19.46 -18.15
N VAL A 85 16.08 -18.70 -17.09
CA VAL A 85 16.87 -18.72 -15.86
C VAL A 85 15.97 -19.16 -14.71
N THR A 86 16.48 -20.06 -13.86
CA THR A 86 15.70 -20.57 -12.73
C THR A 86 15.54 -19.50 -11.64
N MET A 87 14.55 -19.67 -10.76
CA MET A 87 14.36 -18.76 -9.63
C MET A 87 15.59 -18.72 -8.70
N GLU A 88 16.28 -19.85 -8.52
CA GLU A 88 17.51 -19.92 -7.72
C GLU A 88 18.65 -19.10 -8.32
N GLN A 89 18.80 -19.13 -9.66
CA GLN A 89 19.81 -18.33 -10.34
C GLN A 89 19.50 -16.83 -10.24
N ARG A 90 18.23 -16.42 -10.36
CA ARG A 90 17.81 -15.02 -10.13
C ARG A 90 18.13 -14.58 -8.71
N LYS A 91 17.79 -15.43 -7.73
CA LYS A 91 18.06 -15.19 -6.31
C LYS A 91 19.56 -14.97 -6.08
N HIS A 92 20.43 -15.84 -6.60
CA HIS A 92 21.88 -15.71 -6.44
C HIS A 92 22.44 -14.39 -6.98
N LEU A 93 21.93 -13.90 -8.11
CA LEU A 93 22.35 -12.61 -8.69
C LEU A 93 21.92 -11.41 -7.83
N VAL A 94 20.72 -11.50 -7.26
CA VAL A 94 20.24 -10.52 -6.29
C VAL A 94 21.14 -10.51 -5.05
N GLU A 95 21.58 -11.67 -4.53
CA GLU A 95 22.54 -11.75 -3.39
C GLU A 95 23.86 -11.09 -3.72
N ASP A 96 24.43 -11.42 -4.88
CA ASP A 96 25.69 -10.88 -5.33
C ASP A 96 25.59 -9.34 -5.46
N GLY A 97 24.50 -8.86 -6.06
CA GLY A 97 24.21 -7.43 -6.18
C GLY A 97 24.00 -6.74 -4.82
N LEU A 98 23.33 -7.37 -3.86
CA LEU A 98 23.15 -6.84 -2.50
C LEU A 98 24.48 -6.74 -1.75
N ARG A 99 25.39 -7.70 -1.93
CA ARG A 99 26.68 -7.75 -1.23
C ARG A 99 27.74 -6.82 -1.82
N HIS A 100 27.83 -6.77 -3.15
CA HIS A 100 28.96 -6.12 -3.83
C HIS A 100 28.56 -4.80 -4.51
N GLY A 101 27.26 -4.54 -4.65
CA GLY A 101 26.73 -3.49 -5.48
C GLY A 101 26.88 -3.79 -6.96
N ILE A 102 26.40 -2.86 -7.80
CA ILE A 102 26.33 -3.08 -9.24
C ILE A 102 27.06 -1.97 -9.97
N THR A 103 27.97 -2.35 -10.87
CA THR A 103 28.54 -1.41 -11.84
C THR A 103 27.90 -1.68 -13.19
N VAL A 104 27.34 -0.64 -13.80
CA VAL A 104 26.75 -0.70 -15.14
C VAL A 104 27.50 0.25 -16.06
N ILE A 105 27.78 -0.16 -17.29
CA ILE A 105 28.34 0.73 -18.32
C ILE A 105 27.17 1.44 -19.01
N GLY A 106 27.12 2.76 -18.92
CA GLY A 106 26.12 3.58 -19.61
C GLY A 106 26.42 3.72 -21.12
N ASP A 107 25.48 4.32 -21.85
CA ASP A 107 25.61 4.58 -23.30
C ASP A 107 26.81 5.48 -23.63
N ASP A 108 27.19 6.34 -22.68
CA ASP A 108 28.40 7.18 -22.71
C ASP A 108 29.70 6.39 -22.50
N SER A 109 29.63 5.06 -22.42
CA SER A 109 30.73 4.14 -22.11
C SER A 109 31.40 4.38 -20.75
N ARG A 110 30.77 5.14 -19.84
CA ARG A 110 31.31 5.39 -18.50
C ARG A 110 30.72 4.38 -17.50
N PRO A 111 31.55 3.77 -16.64
CA PRO A 111 31.04 2.90 -15.58
C PRO A 111 30.33 3.75 -14.52
N ARG A 112 29.09 3.38 -14.22
CA ARG A 112 28.26 3.96 -13.15
C ARG A 112 28.08 2.89 -12.09
N ARG A 113 28.51 3.19 -10.86
CA ARG A 113 28.28 2.31 -9.71
C ARG A 113 26.90 2.60 -9.13
N TYR A 114 26.22 1.57 -8.64
CA TYR A 114 24.94 1.61 -7.95
C TYR A 114 25.08 0.87 -6.64
N GLN A 115 24.56 1.48 -5.58
CA GLN A 115 24.57 0.93 -4.25
C GLN A 115 23.18 0.38 -3.91
N PRO A 116 23.07 -0.89 -3.50
CA PRO A 116 21.80 -1.48 -3.15
C PRO A 116 21.25 -0.84 -1.86
N LEU A 117 19.94 -0.60 -1.86
CA LEU A 117 19.20 -0.22 -0.66
C LEU A 117 18.38 -1.40 -0.11
N GLY A 118 17.97 -2.33 -0.96
CA GLY A 118 17.22 -3.52 -0.55
C GLY A 118 16.51 -4.19 -1.72
N VAL A 119 15.60 -5.08 -1.37
CA VAL A 119 14.70 -5.82 -2.27
C VAL A 119 13.28 -5.73 -1.73
N SER A 120 12.26 -5.88 -2.57
CA SER A 120 10.89 -6.18 -2.15
C SER A 120 10.53 -7.61 -2.56
N THR A 121 9.42 -8.18 -2.08
CA THR A 121 8.95 -9.50 -2.53
C THR A 121 8.72 -9.52 -4.05
N SER A 122 8.00 -8.52 -4.55
CA SER A 122 7.75 -8.34 -5.99
C SER A 122 9.04 -8.16 -6.79
N SER A 123 10.02 -7.45 -6.23
CA SER A 123 11.33 -7.27 -6.86
C SER A 123 12.10 -8.58 -6.91
N LEU A 124 12.05 -9.42 -5.88
CA LEU A 124 12.72 -10.72 -5.92
C LEU A 124 12.15 -11.64 -7.01
N GLU A 125 10.82 -11.71 -7.13
CA GLU A 125 10.13 -12.47 -8.18
C GLU A 125 10.49 -11.96 -9.59
N ALA A 126 10.54 -10.64 -9.74
CA ALA A 126 10.91 -9.99 -10.98
C ALA A 126 12.43 -10.09 -11.28
N GLY A 127 13.27 -10.41 -10.30
CA GLY A 127 14.72 -10.32 -10.42
C GLY A 127 15.22 -8.87 -10.44
N GLU A 128 14.59 -8.00 -9.65
CA GLU A 128 14.92 -6.60 -9.50
C GLU A 128 15.66 -6.32 -8.19
N LEU A 129 16.57 -5.35 -8.25
CA LEU A 129 17.20 -4.71 -7.11
C LEU A 129 16.78 -3.25 -7.03
N ILE A 130 16.67 -2.76 -5.80
CA ILE A 130 16.39 -1.35 -5.57
C ILE A 130 17.67 -0.69 -5.11
N CYS A 131 18.10 0.32 -5.85
CA CYS A 131 19.42 0.92 -5.73
C CYS A 131 19.35 2.44 -5.81
N ILE A 132 20.46 3.07 -5.44
CA ILE A 132 20.75 4.47 -5.74
C ILE A 132 22.11 4.58 -6.40
N ARG A 133 22.36 5.70 -7.08
CA ARG A 133 23.62 5.92 -7.79
C ARG A 133 24.77 6.05 -6.77
N GLY A 134 25.76 5.18 -6.89
CA GLY A 134 26.86 5.02 -5.93
C GLY A 134 27.96 6.08 -5.99
N ASN A 135 27.84 7.07 -6.88
CA ASN A 135 28.68 8.28 -6.87
C ASN A 135 28.20 9.33 -5.85
N GLU A 136 27.16 9.03 -5.07
CA GLU A 136 26.62 9.88 -4.02
C GLU A 136 26.65 9.17 -2.65
N PRO A 137 27.84 8.97 -2.03
CA PRO A 137 27.95 8.28 -0.74
C PRO A 137 27.13 8.94 0.37
N THR A 138 26.96 10.26 0.29
CA THR A 138 26.12 11.05 1.20
C THR A 138 24.65 10.67 1.10
N ALA A 139 24.13 10.34 -0.09
CA ALA A 139 22.74 9.96 -0.27
C ALA A 139 22.40 8.63 0.42
N VAL A 140 23.32 7.64 0.37
CA VAL A 140 23.15 6.36 1.07
C VAL A 140 23.21 6.55 2.57
N ALA A 141 24.18 7.32 3.05
CA ALA A 141 24.33 7.60 4.48
C ALA A 141 23.12 8.38 5.01
N ASP A 142 22.64 9.39 4.28
CA ASP A 142 21.46 10.16 4.62
C ASP A 142 20.18 9.32 4.56
N PHE A 143 20.08 8.39 3.60
CA PHE A 143 19.00 7.43 3.54
C PHE A 143 19.01 6.53 4.77
N LYS A 144 20.14 5.87 5.07
CA LYS A 144 20.27 4.99 6.25
C LYS A 144 19.98 5.72 7.54
N LYS A 145 20.44 6.97 7.65
CA LYS A 145 20.09 7.85 8.76
C LYS A 145 18.58 8.05 8.78
N LYS A 146 17.97 8.67 7.77
CA LYS A 146 16.56 9.10 7.82
C LYS A 146 15.53 7.96 7.77
N ALA A 147 15.83 6.85 7.09
CA ALA A 147 14.93 5.71 6.89
C ALA A 147 15.24 4.51 7.80
N GLY A 148 16.48 4.42 8.31
CA GLY A 148 17.06 3.20 8.88
C GLY A 148 17.76 2.35 7.82
N ASP A 149 18.34 1.22 8.22
CA ASP A 149 19.08 0.32 7.32
C ASP A 149 18.27 -0.97 7.05
N PRO A 150 17.35 -0.98 6.06
CA PRO A 150 16.57 -2.17 5.73
C PRO A 150 17.46 -3.33 5.26
N LEU A 151 18.66 -3.03 4.74
CA LEU A 151 19.62 -4.03 4.31
C LEU A 151 20.32 -4.71 5.50
N ALA A 152 20.43 -4.05 6.66
CA ALA A 152 20.95 -4.69 7.88
C ALA A 152 20.12 -5.92 8.25
N ALA A 153 18.79 -5.86 8.08
CA ALA A 153 17.90 -7.01 8.31
C ALA A 153 18.18 -8.21 7.38
N TYR A 154 18.85 -8.04 6.25
CA TYR A 154 19.32 -9.18 5.43
C TYR A 154 20.54 -9.86 6.09
N PHE A 155 21.49 -9.07 6.57
CA PHE A 155 22.74 -9.58 7.13
C PHE A 155 22.59 -10.11 8.56
N ASP A 156 21.73 -9.49 9.36
CA ASP A 156 21.44 -9.90 10.75
C ASP A 156 20.74 -11.27 10.84
N PHE A 157 20.11 -11.70 9.74
CA PHE A 157 19.37 -12.98 9.66
C PHE A 157 20.01 -13.94 8.64
N ASP A 158 21.34 -13.99 8.57
CA ASP A 158 22.11 -14.94 7.73
C ASP A 158 21.70 -14.97 6.25
N GLY A 159 21.32 -13.81 5.70
CA GLY A 159 20.89 -13.70 4.31
C GLY A 159 19.41 -14.07 4.08
N ALA A 160 18.58 -14.02 5.12
CA ALA A 160 17.13 -14.17 4.98
C ALA A 160 16.53 -12.97 4.22
N TYR A 161 15.84 -13.25 3.12
CA TYR A 161 15.23 -12.24 2.27
C TYR A 161 13.97 -11.64 2.84
N ALA A 162 13.14 -12.47 3.50
CA ALA A 162 11.83 -12.04 3.96
C ALA A 162 11.91 -10.85 4.93
N PRO A 163 12.85 -10.80 5.91
CA PRO A 163 13.03 -9.62 6.77
C PRO A 163 13.42 -8.36 5.98
N CYS A 164 14.40 -8.45 5.08
CA CYS A 164 14.84 -7.33 4.23
C CYS A 164 13.72 -6.84 3.31
N ALA A 165 13.01 -7.77 2.67
CA ALA A 165 11.86 -7.46 1.81
C ALA A 165 10.76 -6.72 2.57
N ARG A 166 10.40 -7.22 3.76
CA ARG A 166 9.40 -6.59 4.64
C ARG A 166 9.85 -5.20 5.10
N ALA A 167 11.13 -5.04 5.44
CA ALA A 167 11.70 -3.76 5.84
C ALA A 167 11.67 -2.73 4.70
N PHE A 168 11.99 -3.15 3.48
CA PHE A 168 11.99 -2.26 2.33
C PHE A 168 10.57 -1.94 1.84
N GLU A 169 9.66 -2.91 1.88
CA GLU A 169 8.24 -2.70 1.60
C GLU A 169 7.62 -1.68 2.55
N LEU A 170 8.03 -1.65 3.81
CA LEU A 170 7.63 -0.60 4.73
C LEU A 170 7.98 0.79 4.18
N LEU A 171 9.21 0.96 3.70
CA LEU A 171 9.72 2.25 3.22
C LEU A 171 9.13 2.67 1.87
N LEU A 172 8.70 1.70 1.06
CA LEU A 172 8.02 1.92 -0.22
C LEU A 172 6.51 2.05 -0.10
N ARG A 173 5.94 1.68 1.05
CA ARG A 173 4.50 1.77 1.26
C ARG A 173 4.09 3.25 1.16
N PRO A 174 3.08 3.58 0.36
CA PRO A 174 2.55 4.94 0.33
C PRO A 174 2.12 5.39 1.71
N SER A 175 2.52 6.61 2.09
CA SER A 175 2.21 7.16 3.40
C SER A 175 2.29 8.69 3.38
N LEU A 176 1.50 9.35 4.23
CA LEU A 176 1.58 10.79 4.45
C LEU A 176 2.48 11.09 5.65
N GLU A 177 3.54 11.85 5.45
CA GLU A 177 4.41 12.28 6.54
C GLU A 177 3.75 13.40 7.34
N THR A 178 3.71 13.23 8.66
CA THR A 178 3.11 14.20 9.59
C THR A 178 4.20 15.07 10.22
N SER A 179 3.81 16.21 10.82
CA SER A 179 4.75 17.01 11.62
C SER A 179 5.08 16.38 12.97
N VAL A 180 4.34 15.33 13.37
CA VAL A 180 4.50 14.66 14.66
C VAL A 180 5.74 13.77 14.62
N LYS A 181 6.65 14.01 15.56
CA LYS A 181 7.85 13.19 15.75
C LYS A 181 7.78 12.45 17.06
N ILE A 182 8.02 11.14 16.99
CA ILE A 182 8.08 10.25 18.15
C ILE A 182 9.52 9.81 18.31
N ASP A 183 9.98 9.74 19.55
CA ASP A 183 11.27 9.18 19.90
C ASP A 183 11.10 7.83 20.61
N ASN A 184 12.16 7.01 20.66
CA ASN A 184 12.09 5.70 21.31
C ASN A 184 11.70 5.78 22.81
N GLY A 185 12.06 6.88 23.51
CA GLY A 185 11.65 7.14 24.88
C GLY A 185 10.17 7.49 25.01
N SER A 186 9.53 7.99 23.96
CA SER A 186 8.09 8.24 23.87
C SER A 186 7.27 6.98 23.51
N ILE A 187 7.91 5.83 23.28
CA ILE A 187 7.24 4.56 22.95
C ILE A 187 7.12 3.69 24.21
N LEU A 188 5.93 3.19 24.46
CA LEU A 188 5.66 2.15 25.45
C LEU A 188 5.70 0.78 24.77
N SER A 189 6.46 -0.18 25.32
CA SER A 189 6.42 -1.56 24.86
C SER A 189 5.32 -2.31 25.59
N LEU A 190 4.37 -2.86 24.85
CA LEU A 190 3.37 -3.79 25.38
C LEU A 190 3.98 -5.19 25.42
N ASN A 191 3.84 -5.88 26.55
CA ASN A 191 4.26 -7.27 26.63
C ASN A 191 3.31 -8.15 25.81
N ASP A 192 3.88 -9.08 25.05
CA ASP A 192 3.15 -10.12 24.31
C ASP A 192 2.73 -11.26 25.26
N THR A 193 2.08 -10.94 26.39
CA THR A 193 1.65 -11.93 27.39
C THR A 193 0.38 -12.69 26.99
N PHE A 194 -0.24 -12.33 25.88
CA PHE A 194 -1.51 -12.90 25.45
C PHE A 194 -1.37 -13.56 24.07
N VAL A 195 -1.05 -14.87 24.11
CA VAL A 195 -1.42 -15.96 23.18
C VAL A 195 -1.61 -15.62 21.70
N GLU A 196 -0.73 -16.18 20.85
CA GLU A 196 -0.89 -16.68 19.46
C GLU A 196 -1.73 -15.90 18.42
N VAL A 197 -2.20 -14.69 18.69
CA VAL A 197 -2.84 -13.85 17.68
C VAL A 197 -1.77 -12.92 17.13
N PRO A 198 -1.51 -12.89 15.80
CA PRO A 198 -0.57 -11.95 15.20
C PRO A 198 -1.10 -10.53 15.41
N SER A 199 -0.68 -9.92 16.51
CA SER A 199 -1.20 -8.66 17.02
C SER A 199 -0.36 -7.53 16.44
N SER A 200 -0.64 -7.15 15.20
CA SER A 200 -0.13 -5.92 14.57
C SER A 200 -0.85 -4.65 15.07
N CYS A 201 -1.45 -4.71 16.27
CA CYS A 201 -2.27 -3.66 16.86
C CYS A 201 -1.58 -3.04 18.08
N GLY A 202 -1.30 -1.75 18.00
CA GLY A 202 -0.84 -0.89 19.08
C GLY A 202 -1.94 0.05 19.56
N ILE A 203 -1.56 0.99 20.42
CA ILE A 203 -2.45 2.01 20.97
C ILE A 203 -1.81 3.38 20.76
N VAL A 204 -2.60 4.38 20.36
CA VAL A 204 -2.17 5.78 20.28
C VAL A 204 -3.05 6.64 21.18
N ARG A 205 -2.45 7.62 21.86
CA ARG A 205 -3.21 8.63 22.62
C ARG A 205 -4.08 9.46 21.69
N ARG A 206 -5.30 9.77 22.10
CA ARG A 206 -6.24 10.62 21.34
C ARG A 206 -5.65 11.99 21.03
N SER A 207 -4.94 12.63 21.98
CA SER A 207 -4.27 13.92 21.73
C SER A 207 -3.20 13.83 20.63
N ILE A 208 -2.48 12.72 20.56
CA ILE A 208 -1.45 12.48 19.54
C ILE A 208 -2.09 12.18 18.19
N ALA A 209 -3.16 11.37 18.16
CA ALA A 209 -3.95 11.13 16.95
C ALA A 209 -4.54 12.43 16.40
N ALA A 210 -5.08 13.30 17.26
CA ALA A 210 -5.57 14.63 16.88
C ALA A 210 -4.46 15.46 16.21
N THR A 211 -3.28 15.52 16.83
CA THR A 211 -2.14 16.29 16.30
C THR A 211 -1.65 15.75 14.95
N ILE A 212 -1.68 14.43 14.76
CA ILE A 212 -1.34 13.77 13.48
C ILE A 212 -2.28 14.26 12.38
N LEU A 213 -3.60 14.18 12.61
CA LEU A 213 -4.62 14.53 11.62
C LEU A 213 -4.64 16.03 11.32
N GLU A 214 -4.51 16.86 12.36
CA GLU A 214 -4.42 18.31 12.24
C GLU A 214 -3.21 18.73 11.38
N SER A 215 -2.08 18.02 11.50
CA SER A 215 -0.88 18.29 10.69
C SER A 215 -1.07 18.00 9.20
N LEU A 216 -1.98 17.07 8.86
CA LEU A 216 -2.31 16.72 7.48
C LEU A 216 -3.41 17.62 6.90
N ARG A 217 -4.03 18.48 7.73
CA ARG A 217 -5.28 19.20 7.42
C ARG A 217 -6.39 18.23 7.01
N GLU A 218 -6.35 17.01 7.55
CA GLU A 218 -7.31 15.95 7.26
C GLU A 218 -8.29 15.80 8.42
N LEU A 219 -9.57 15.63 8.06
CA LEU A 219 -10.73 15.23 8.88
C LEU A 219 -11.16 16.16 10.04
N GLU A 220 -12.47 16.35 10.16
CA GLU A 220 -13.12 17.00 11.32
C GLU A 220 -13.22 16.05 12.54
N ASN A 221 -13.17 14.73 12.30
CA ASN A 221 -13.32 13.69 13.31
C ASN A 221 -12.07 12.82 13.43
N ILE A 222 -11.72 12.47 14.68
CA ILE A 222 -10.62 11.55 14.96
C ILE A 222 -11.15 10.11 14.83
N PRO A 223 -10.66 9.31 13.86
CA PRO A 223 -11.08 7.93 13.68
C PRO A 223 -10.71 7.07 14.88
N SER A 224 -11.44 5.98 15.05
CA SER A 224 -11.20 5.03 16.15
C SER A 224 -9.92 4.20 15.96
N VAL A 225 -9.46 4.01 14.72
CA VAL A 225 -8.24 3.27 14.38
C VAL A 225 -7.45 3.99 13.30
N LEU A 226 -6.12 4.00 13.45
CA LEU A 226 -5.19 4.56 12.47
C LEU A 226 -4.16 3.50 12.04
N GLY A 227 -3.92 3.38 10.75
CA GLY A 227 -2.75 2.69 10.21
C GLY A 227 -1.55 3.63 10.25
N LEU A 228 -0.61 3.40 11.16
CA LEU A 228 0.56 4.27 11.34
C LEU A 228 1.86 3.54 11.07
N GLN A 229 2.85 4.33 10.65
CA GLN A 229 4.25 3.93 10.57
C GLN A 229 5.13 4.92 11.29
N HIS A 230 6.20 4.42 11.89
CA HIS A 230 7.17 5.23 12.60
C HIS A 230 8.52 4.52 12.65
N GLY A 231 9.52 5.03 11.94
CA GLY A 231 10.82 4.37 11.84
C GLY A 231 10.65 2.92 11.35
N GLY A 232 11.13 1.95 12.14
CA GLY A 232 11.00 0.52 11.85
C GLY A 232 9.69 -0.12 12.34
N TRP A 233 8.75 0.66 12.88
CA TRP A 233 7.47 0.18 13.41
C TRP A 233 6.33 0.40 12.41
N SER A 234 5.42 -0.55 12.33
CA SER A 234 4.21 -0.47 11.51
C SER A 234 3.07 -1.27 12.11
N GLY A 235 1.87 -0.73 12.01
CA GLY A 235 0.67 -1.50 12.30
C GLY A 235 -0.57 -0.63 12.40
N LEU A 236 -1.63 -1.23 12.93
CA LEU A 236 -2.85 -0.53 13.29
C LEU A 236 -2.74 -0.03 14.72
N PHE A 237 -3.32 1.13 15.00
CA PHE A 237 -3.30 1.75 16.31
C PHE A 237 -4.72 2.11 16.71
N GLU A 238 -5.19 1.52 17.80
CA GLU A 238 -6.46 1.92 18.41
C GLU A 238 -6.27 3.28 19.10
N VAL A 239 -7.20 4.20 18.87
CA VAL A 239 -7.17 5.54 19.46
C VAL A 239 -7.83 5.52 20.83
N TRP A 240 -7.03 5.61 21.89
CA TRP A 240 -7.55 5.62 23.26
C TRP A 240 -7.65 7.03 23.83
N PRO A 241 -8.69 7.33 24.64
CA PRO A 241 -8.69 8.52 25.48
C PRO A 241 -7.40 8.62 26.29
N ASP A 242 -6.85 9.83 26.40
CA ASP A 242 -5.58 10.06 27.10
C ASP A 242 -5.58 9.57 28.55
N THR A 243 -6.73 9.64 29.22
CA THR A 243 -6.95 9.11 30.58
C THR A 243 -6.77 7.61 30.61
N LYS A 244 -7.47 6.87 29.74
CA LYS A 244 -7.39 5.41 29.60
C LYS A 244 -5.97 4.96 29.21
N PHE A 245 -5.29 5.71 28.34
CA PHE A 245 -3.89 5.42 28.01
C PHE A 245 -2.98 5.62 29.22
N GLY A 246 -3.23 6.65 30.04
CA GLY A 246 -2.48 6.94 31.26
C GLY A 246 -2.58 5.87 32.34
N GLU A 247 -3.59 5.00 32.27
CA GLU A 247 -3.76 3.85 33.17
C GLU A 247 -2.83 2.67 32.84
N LEU A 248 -2.15 2.69 31.67
CA LEU A 248 -1.14 1.68 31.34
C LEU A 248 0.11 1.86 32.21
N SER A 249 0.72 0.75 32.64
CA SER A 249 2.01 0.78 33.35
C SER A 249 3.04 1.55 32.51
N ASP A 250 3.79 2.45 33.16
CA ASP A 250 4.87 3.21 32.54
C ASP A 250 4.44 4.14 31.38
N ALA A 251 3.16 4.52 31.34
CA ALA A 251 2.61 5.40 30.29
C ALA A 251 3.06 6.87 30.39
N THR A 252 3.68 7.29 31.50
CA THR A 252 4.11 8.67 31.73
C THR A 252 5.07 9.14 30.64
N GLY A 253 4.71 10.22 29.94
CA GLY A 253 5.50 10.76 28.82
C GLY A 253 5.46 9.94 27.53
N LYS A 254 4.78 8.78 27.51
CA LYS A 254 4.63 7.92 26.33
C LYS A 254 3.51 8.41 25.44
N LYS A 255 3.70 8.38 24.12
CA LYS A 255 2.75 8.84 23.10
C LYS A 255 1.99 7.71 22.43
N ILE A 256 2.68 6.59 22.22
CA ILE A 256 2.14 5.37 21.61
C ILE A 256 2.58 4.14 22.41
N ALA A 257 1.80 3.08 22.33
CA ALA A 257 2.15 1.77 22.84
C ALA A 257 2.19 0.76 21.69
N VAL A 258 3.28 0.01 21.58
CA VAL A 258 3.55 -0.92 20.46
C VAL A 258 3.90 -2.30 20.98
N ARG A 259 3.68 -3.31 20.16
CA ARG A 259 4.08 -4.70 20.43
C ARG A 259 5.31 -5.06 19.62
N ASN A 260 6.17 -5.93 20.11
CA ASN A 260 7.40 -6.31 19.40
C ASN A 260 7.15 -6.85 17.99
N SER A 261 6.02 -7.54 17.77
CA SER A 261 5.55 -8.02 16.46
C SER A 261 5.36 -6.92 15.41
N MET A 262 5.13 -5.66 15.84
CA MET A 262 4.98 -4.48 14.99
C MET A 262 6.34 -3.92 14.53
N ARG A 263 7.45 -4.34 15.15
CA ARG A 263 8.79 -3.94 14.73
C ARG A 263 9.20 -4.76 13.53
N VAL A 264 9.37 -4.10 12.39
CA VAL A 264 9.79 -4.73 11.13
C VAL A 264 11.31 -4.84 11.07
N PHE A 265 12.04 -3.81 11.52
CA PHE A 265 13.50 -3.80 11.56
C PHE A 265 14.01 -2.83 12.65
N PRO A 266 15.27 -3.00 13.11
CA PRO A 266 15.86 -2.07 14.08
C PRO A 266 16.12 -0.70 13.46
N THR A 267 15.93 0.35 14.25
CA THR A 267 16.23 1.73 13.84
C THR A 267 17.22 2.34 14.82
N GLU A 268 18.23 3.02 14.29
CA GLU A 268 19.32 3.61 15.07
C GLU A 268 19.03 5.06 15.48
N ASN A 269 18.21 5.81 14.72
CA ASN A 269 17.89 7.16 15.16
C ASN A 269 16.94 7.13 16.35
N ALA A 270 17.12 8.11 17.21
CA ALA A 270 16.24 8.30 18.35
C ALA A 270 14.86 8.83 17.95
N ILE A 271 14.70 9.52 16.82
CA ILE A 271 13.48 10.29 16.47
C ILE A 271 13.12 10.14 14.98
N TYR A 272 11.89 9.73 14.68
CA TYR A 272 11.33 9.67 13.32
C TYR A 272 9.97 10.36 13.25
N PRO A 273 9.60 10.95 12.09
CA PRO A 273 8.22 11.38 11.88
C PRO A 273 7.27 10.18 11.95
N VAL A 274 6.03 10.45 12.36
CA VAL A 274 4.91 9.53 12.20
C VAL A 274 4.37 9.70 10.79
N GLU A 275 4.02 8.59 10.18
CA GLU A 275 3.40 8.58 8.86
C GLU A 275 2.03 7.92 8.94
N LEU A 276 1.02 8.59 8.38
CA LEU A 276 -0.31 8.03 8.22
C LEU A 276 -0.32 7.17 6.96
N VAL A 277 -0.76 5.94 7.10
CA VAL A 277 -0.80 4.97 6.01
C VAL A 277 -2.23 4.61 5.66
N ASP A 278 -3.11 4.54 6.64
CA ASP A 278 -4.52 4.28 6.43
C ASP A 278 -5.33 4.85 7.60
N ASP A 279 -6.61 5.10 7.38
CA ASP A 279 -7.56 5.50 8.40
C ASP A 279 -8.74 4.51 8.44
N SER A 280 -9.55 4.55 9.50
CA SER A 280 -10.73 3.69 9.61
C SER A 280 -11.92 4.17 8.76
N SER A 281 -11.68 4.82 7.61
CA SER A 281 -12.75 5.21 6.70
C SER A 281 -13.41 3.96 6.10
N VAL A 282 -14.75 4.00 6.02
CA VAL A 282 -15.56 2.91 5.47
C VAL A 282 -15.46 2.98 3.95
N LYS A 283 -14.76 2.03 3.33
CA LYS A 283 -14.57 1.97 1.88
C LYS A 283 -15.48 0.88 1.28
N PRO A 284 -16.34 1.18 0.29
CA PRO A 284 -17.17 0.15 -0.34
C PRO A 284 -16.28 -0.87 -1.07
N VAL A 285 -16.67 -2.15 -1.02
CA VAL A 285 -15.88 -3.27 -1.56
C VAL A 285 -16.49 -3.86 -2.82
N TYR A 286 -15.61 -4.32 -3.71
CA TYR A 286 -15.96 -5.17 -4.82
C TYR A 286 -15.66 -6.63 -4.48
N LEU A 287 -16.55 -7.53 -4.90
CA LEU A 287 -16.22 -8.93 -5.03
C LEU A 287 -15.27 -9.09 -6.21
N ASP A 288 -14.01 -9.42 -5.93
CA ASP A 288 -13.02 -9.74 -6.94
C ASP A 288 -13.15 -11.20 -7.44
N GLU A 289 -12.46 -11.52 -8.54
CA GLU A 289 -12.45 -12.87 -9.13
C GLU A 289 -12.02 -13.94 -8.11
N TYR A 290 -11.06 -13.63 -7.25
CA TYR A 290 -10.54 -14.58 -6.26
C TYR A 290 -11.58 -14.92 -5.19
N MET A 291 -12.25 -13.91 -4.66
CA MET A 291 -13.30 -14.08 -3.65
C MET A 291 -14.52 -14.76 -4.25
N ALA A 292 -14.89 -14.42 -5.49
CA ALA A 292 -15.96 -15.10 -6.21
C ALA A 292 -15.67 -16.61 -6.40
N LEU A 293 -14.44 -16.97 -6.78
CA LEU A 293 -14.03 -18.37 -6.88
C LEU A 293 -14.11 -19.10 -5.53
N ARG A 294 -13.70 -18.46 -4.43
CA ARG A 294 -13.83 -19.03 -3.08
C ARG A 294 -15.29 -19.26 -2.70
N LEU A 295 -16.17 -18.29 -2.96
CA LEU A 295 -17.60 -18.40 -2.69
C LEU A 295 -18.24 -19.52 -3.53
N LEU A 296 -17.86 -19.67 -4.80
CA LEU A 296 -18.31 -20.77 -5.66
C LEU A 296 -17.90 -22.14 -5.10
N ILE A 297 -16.66 -22.30 -4.65
CA ILE A 297 -16.18 -23.54 -4.00
C ILE A 297 -16.99 -23.82 -2.73
N SER A 298 -17.36 -22.79 -1.97
CA SER A 298 -18.22 -22.88 -0.80
C SER A 298 -19.72 -22.99 -1.11
N GLN A 299 -20.08 -23.26 -2.38
CA GLN A 299 -21.46 -23.44 -2.86
C GLN A 299 -22.38 -22.24 -2.55
N GLN A 300 -21.80 -21.04 -2.45
CA GLN A 300 -22.57 -19.82 -2.28
C GLN A 300 -23.18 -19.36 -3.61
N PRO A 301 -24.32 -18.63 -3.60
CA PRO A 301 -25.05 -18.28 -4.80
C PRO A 301 -24.42 -17.09 -5.55
N VAL A 302 -23.18 -17.24 -6.01
CA VAL A 302 -22.41 -16.18 -6.71
C VAL A 302 -23.14 -15.71 -7.97
N GLU A 303 -23.78 -16.61 -8.71
CA GLU A 303 -24.61 -16.24 -9.86
C GLU A 303 -25.77 -15.30 -9.47
N GLN A 304 -26.37 -15.49 -8.29
CA GLN A 304 -27.45 -14.62 -7.81
C GLN A 304 -26.90 -13.26 -7.41
N MET A 305 -25.69 -13.18 -6.83
CA MET A 305 -25.02 -11.91 -6.51
C MET A 305 -24.67 -11.11 -7.78
N VAL A 306 -24.15 -11.79 -8.81
CA VAL A 306 -23.85 -11.17 -10.11
C VAL A 306 -25.14 -10.68 -10.77
N ARG A 307 -26.21 -11.49 -10.77
CA ARG A 307 -27.52 -11.08 -11.32
C ARG A 307 -28.14 -9.93 -10.54
N ALA A 308 -28.07 -9.94 -9.21
CA ALA A 308 -28.55 -8.85 -8.37
C ALA A 308 -27.82 -7.54 -8.70
N THR A 309 -26.52 -7.64 -8.97
CA THR A 309 -25.70 -6.49 -9.36
C THR A 309 -26.00 -6.00 -10.77
N ASP A 310 -26.16 -6.89 -11.76
CA ASP A 310 -26.60 -6.48 -13.11
C ASP A 310 -27.99 -5.84 -13.08
N ASN A 311 -28.91 -6.39 -12.27
CA ASN A 311 -30.22 -5.79 -12.04
C ASN A 311 -30.11 -4.40 -11.41
N LEU A 312 -29.23 -4.22 -10.41
CA LEU A 312 -28.96 -2.93 -9.77
C LEU A 312 -28.40 -1.90 -10.78
N ILE A 313 -27.45 -2.33 -11.63
CA ILE A 313 -26.89 -1.48 -12.67
C ILE A 313 -27.98 -1.07 -13.65
N ASN A 314 -28.81 -2.02 -14.11
CA ASN A 314 -29.91 -1.75 -15.04
C ASN A 314 -31.05 -0.92 -14.41
N SER A 315 -31.20 -0.96 -13.08
CA SER A 315 -32.21 -0.18 -12.38
C SER A 315 -31.84 1.28 -12.19
N ILE A 316 -30.56 1.69 -12.37
CA ILE A 316 -30.14 3.10 -12.18
C ILE A 316 -31.00 4.06 -13.01
N SER A 317 -31.35 3.71 -14.25
CA SER A 317 -32.19 4.56 -15.11
C SER A 317 -33.68 4.57 -14.74
N HIS A 318 -34.09 3.76 -13.76
CA HIS A 318 -35.48 3.55 -13.36
C HIS A 318 -35.72 3.80 -11.85
N CYS A 319 -34.68 4.15 -11.10
CA CYS A 319 -34.77 4.51 -9.69
C CYS A 319 -35.31 5.93 -9.50
N ASP A 320 -35.75 6.26 -8.29
CA ASP A 320 -35.91 7.65 -7.89
C ASP A 320 -34.54 8.32 -7.72
N ARG A 321 -34.54 9.65 -7.61
CA ARG A 321 -33.31 10.44 -7.46
C ARG A 321 -32.45 9.93 -6.29
N LYS A 322 -33.08 9.58 -5.16
CA LYS A 322 -32.40 9.06 -3.96
C LYS A 322 -31.73 7.70 -4.23
N GLY A 323 -32.39 6.80 -4.95
CA GLY A 323 -31.83 5.52 -5.36
C GLY A 323 -30.65 5.68 -6.31
N VAL A 324 -30.70 6.62 -7.24
CA VAL A 324 -29.56 6.93 -8.12
C VAL A 324 -28.39 7.49 -7.33
N TYR A 325 -28.63 8.40 -6.38
CA TYR A 325 -27.59 8.86 -5.45
C TYR A 325 -26.94 7.69 -4.72
N GLY A 326 -27.73 6.82 -4.09
CA GLY A 326 -27.20 5.68 -3.33
C GLY A 326 -26.36 4.72 -4.19
N ILE A 327 -26.79 4.43 -5.42
CA ILE A 327 -26.06 3.50 -6.30
C ILE A 327 -24.81 4.16 -6.88
N VAL A 328 -24.92 5.39 -7.37
CA VAL A 328 -23.79 6.15 -7.96
C VAL A 328 -22.73 6.44 -6.91
N ASP A 329 -23.13 6.72 -5.67
CA ASP A 329 -22.23 6.95 -4.55
C ASP A 329 -21.54 5.66 -4.07
N ALA A 330 -22.27 4.54 -4.11
CA ALA A 330 -21.77 3.21 -3.75
C ALA A 330 -20.87 2.56 -4.81
N ILE A 331 -20.58 3.22 -5.94
CA ILE A 331 -19.59 2.76 -6.93
C ILE A 331 -18.24 3.41 -6.58
N PRO A 332 -17.26 2.64 -6.06
CA PRO A 332 -15.94 3.15 -5.71
C PRO A 332 -15.23 3.84 -6.87
N ASP A 333 -14.52 4.90 -6.52
CA ASP A 333 -13.93 5.84 -7.45
C ASP A 333 -12.73 5.22 -8.20
N GLN A 334 -12.96 4.64 -9.39
CA GLN A 334 -11.87 4.41 -10.31
C GLN A 334 -11.52 5.73 -10.99
N ARG A 335 -10.22 6.01 -11.22
CA ARG A 335 -9.71 7.28 -11.80
C ARG A 335 -10.45 7.76 -13.07
N TYR A 336 -11.14 6.86 -13.79
CA TYR A 336 -11.92 7.17 -14.99
C TYR A 336 -13.44 7.23 -14.78
N GLU A 337 -13.95 6.64 -13.70
CA GLU A 337 -15.36 6.61 -13.32
C GLU A 337 -15.74 7.84 -12.49
N GLY A 338 -14.79 8.41 -11.73
CA GLY A 338 -15.01 9.60 -10.90
C GLY A 338 -15.48 10.85 -11.63
N ALA A 339 -14.99 11.08 -12.85
CA ALA A 339 -15.45 12.22 -13.65
C ALA A 339 -16.93 12.05 -14.08
N LEU A 340 -17.34 10.82 -14.42
CA LEU A 340 -18.73 10.53 -14.80
C LEU A 340 -19.65 10.52 -13.57
N ARG A 341 -19.21 9.88 -12.49
CA ARG A 341 -19.89 9.88 -11.19
C ARG A 341 -20.15 11.32 -10.73
N LYS A 342 -19.10 12.14 -10.66
CA LYS A 342 -19.18 13.54 -10.28
C LYS A 342 -20.12 14.33 -11.19
N SER A 343 -20.03 14.14 -12.51
CA SER A 343 -20.93 14.78 -13.47
C SER A 343 -22.41 14.44 -13.20
N ILE A 344 -22.74 13.17 -12.94
CA ILE A 344 -24.10 12.75 -12.61
C ILE A 344 -24.57 13.37 -11.28
N LEU A 345 -23.74 13.31 -10.24
CA LEU A 345 -24.05 13.88 -8.93
C LEU A 345 -24.22 15.41 -8.98
N ASP A 346 -23.39 16.12 -9.74
CA ASP A 346 -23.46 17.56 -9.94
C ASP A 346 -24.76 17.93 -10.68
N LEU A 347 -25.12 17.20 -11.75
CA LEU A 347 -26.38 17.43 -12.47
C LEU A 347 -27.59 17.19 -11.58
N LEU A 348 -27.60 16.07 -10.85
CA LEU A 348 -28.67 15.80 -9.90
C LEU A 348 -28.72 16.91 -8.85
N SER A 349 -27.59 17.30 -8.25
CA SER A 349 -27.51 18.36 -7.22
C SER A 349 -28.06 19.69 -7.72
N ALA A 350 -27.83 20.02 -8.99
CA ALA A 350 -28.34 21.21 -9.66
C ALA A 350 -29.86 21.20 -9.92
N GLY A 351 -30.56 20.10 -9.61
CA GLY A 351 -32.01 20.02 -9.75
C GLY A 351 -32.49 19.22 -10.95
N HIS A 352 -31.59 18.69 -11.80
CA HIS A 352 -31.96 17.92 -12.97
C HIS A 352 -32.71 16.63 -12.62
N GLU A 353 -33.66 16.25 -13.47
CA GLU A 353 -34.41 15.01 -13.34
C GLU A 353 -33.72 13.87 -14.09
N LEU A 354 -33.99 12.62 -13.69
CA LEU A 354 -33.43 11.44 -14.37
C LEU A 354 -33.93 11.29 -15.80
N ALA A 355 -35.10 11.86 -16.11
CA ALA A 355 -35.65 11.92 -17.47
C ALA A 355 -34.90 12.92 -18.37
N ASP A 356 -34.11 13.84 -17.81
CA ASP A 356 -33.34 14.79 -18.61
C ASP A 356 -32.33 14.05 -19.47
N TYR A 357 -32.34 14.34 -20.78
CA TYR A 357 -31.49 13.67 -21.77
C TYR A 357 -30.02 13.59 -21.36
N ARG A 358 -29.49 14.68 -20.78
CA ARG A 358 -28.10 14.76 -20.34
C ARG A 358 -27.82 13.81 -19.17
N VAL A 359 -28.71 13.74 -18.18
CA VAL A 359 -28.58 12.83 -17.04
C VAL A 359 -28.71 11.38 -17.48
N ALA A 360 -29.73 11.07 -18.29
CA ALA A 360 -29.95 9.73 -18.84
C ALA A 360 -28.76 9.22 -19.68
N SER A 361 -28.16 10.10 -20.50
CA SER A 361 -26.98 9.76 -21.29
C SER A 361 -25.76 9.46 -20.42
N GLU A 362 -25.51 10.24 -19.37
CA GLU A 362 -24.39 10.01 -18.45
C GLU A 362 -24.58 8.74 -17.61
N VAL A 363 -25.80 8.49 -17.13
CA VAL A 363 -26.18 7.23 -16.45
C VAL A 363 -25.95 6.02 -17.36
N ARG A 364 -26.37 6.08 -18.62
CA ARG A 364 -26.14 4.98 -19.58
C ARG A 364 -24.66 4.72 -19.82
N ARG A 365 -23.85 5.78 -19.96
CA ARG A 365 -22.39 5.66 -20.10
C ARG A 365 -21.76 5.01 -18.87
N LEU A 366 -22.23 5.36 -17.67
CA LEU A 366 -21.79 4.74 -16.43
C LEU A 366 -22.15 3.25 -16.40
N GLN A 367 -23.39 2.88 -16.72
CA GLN A 367 -23.85 1.48 -16.80
C GLN A 367 -23.00 0.65 -17.78
N GLU A 368 -22.77 1.16 -18.99
CA GLU A 368 -21.95 0.49 -20.01
C GLU A 368 -20.50 0.30 -19.53
N ARG A 369 -19.93 1.30 -18.85
CA ARG A 369 -18.57 1.20 -18.29
C ARG A 369 -18.45 0.17 -17.18
N ILE A 370 -19.40 0.14 -16.23
CA ILE A 370 -19.39 -0.85 -15.15
C ILE A 370 -19.48 -2.27 -15.74
N LYS A 371 -20.39 -2.49 -16.70
CA LYS A 371 -20.52 -3.77 -17.40
C LYS A 371 -19.25 -4.17 -18.13
N ASN A 372 -18.63 -3.23 -18.86
CA ASN A 372 -17.37 -3.48 -19.55
C ASN A 372 -16.24 -3.77 -18.55
N SER A 373 -16.21 -3.08 -17.41
CA SER A 373 -15.23 -3.30 -16.34
C SER A 373 -15.34 -4.71 -15.76
N MET A 374 -16.56 -5.16 -15.47
CA MET A 374 -16.84 -6.54 -15.02
C MET A 374 -16.36 -7.60 -16.01
N MET A 375 -16.45 -7.32 -17.31
CA MET A 375 -16.05 -8.26 -18.38
C MET A 375 -14.53 -8.24 -18.68
N SER A 376 -13.86 -7.10 -18.46
CA SER A 376 -12.50 -6.87 -18.99
C SER A 376 -11.38 -6.94 -17.95
N TYR A 377 -11.64 -6.63 -16.68
CA TYR A 377 -10.60 -6.38 -15.66
C TYR A 377 -10.60 -7.39 -14.50
N GLY A 378 -11.09 -8.60 -14.74
CA GLY A 378 -11.42 -9.56 -13.68
C GLY A 378 -12.73 -9.16 -13.02
N LEU A 379 -13.54 -10.14 -12.62
CA LEU A 379 -14.86 -9.92 -12.03
C LEU A 379 -14.74 -8.93 -10.85
N LYS A 380 -15.22 -7.69 -10.99
CA LYS A 380 -15.29 -6.66 -9.93
C LYS A 380 -16.74 -6.27 -9.74
N VAL A 381 -17.45 -7.05 -8.94
CA VAL A 381 -18.89 -6.91 -8.74
C VAL A 381 -19.11 -6.05 -7.48
N PRO A 382 -19.72 -4.86 -7.58
CA PRO A 382 -20.04 -4.09 -6.38
C PRO A 382 -21.02 -4.88 -5.51
N VAL A 383 -20.70 -5.02 -4.21
CA VAL A 383 -21.58 -5.73 -3.26
C VAL A 383 -22.22 -4.71 -2.33
N LEU A 384 -23.55 -4.62 -2.38
CA LEU A 384 -24.32 -3.76 -1.48
C LEU A 384 -24.11 -4.17 -0.01
N ASN A 385 -24.13 -3.19 0.89
CA ASN A 385 -23.92 -3.39 2.33
C ASN A 385 -22.60 -4.11 2.66
N SER A 386 -21.57 -3.87 1.86
CA SER A 386 -20.23 -4.37 2.11
C SER A 386 -19.24 -3.22 2.21
N ALA A 387 -18.29 -3.37 3.12
CA ALA A 387 -17.22 -2.41 3.31
C ALA A 387 -15.94 -3.11 3.72
N GLU A 388 -14.82 -2.52 3.33
CA GLU A 388 -13.50 -2.83 3.86
C GLU A 388 -13.37 -2.04 5.15
N VAL A 389 -13.07 -2.74 6.24
CA VAL A 389 -12.90 -2.16 7.57
C VAL A 389 -11.55 -2.59 8.12
N LEU A 390 -10.92 -1.69 8.87
CA LEU A 390 -9.70 -2.01 9.60
C LEU A 390 -10.07 -2.88 10.81
N THR A 391 -9.48 -4.07 10.88
CA THR A 391 -9.76 -5.03 11.96
C THR A 391 -8.72 -4.89 13.07
N ILE A 392 -9.19 -4.69 14.30
CA ILE A 392 -8.38 -4.78 15.51
C ILE A 392 -8.79 -6.00 16.33
N VAL A 393 -7.87 -6.47 17.17
CA VAL A 393 -8.13 -7.62 18.06
C VAL A 393 -8.83 -7.12 19.32
N ALA A 394 -10.02 -7.66 19.60
CA ALA A 394 -10.74 -7.33 20.83
C ALA A 394 -9.99 -7.85 22.08
N PRO A 395 -10.09 -7.17 23.23
CA PRO A 395 -9.53 -7.66 24.48
C PRO A 395 -10.10 -9.04 24.86
N PRO A 396 -9.31 -9.93 25.50
CA PRO A 396 -9.79 -11.24 25.94
C PRO A 396 -11.08 -11.16 26.76
N GLY A 397 -12.04 -12.04 26.47
CA GLY A 397 -13.33 -12.08 27.17
C GLY A 397 -14.37 -11.06 26.68
N THR A 398 -14.03 -10.21 25.71
CA THR A 398 -15.00 -9.24 25.15
C THR A 398 -15.90 -9.87 24.10
N LEU A 399 -15.34 -10.69 23.21
CA LEU A 399 -16.04 -11.38 22.12
C LEU A 399 -15.83 -12.89 22.23
N GLN A 400 -16.86 -13.66 21.90
CA GLN A 400 -16.79 -15.11 21.81
C GLN A 400 -16.22 -15.55 20.45
N ARG A 401 -15.85 -16.83 20.34
CA ARG A 401 -15.35 -17.41 19.10
C ARG A 401 -16.41 -17.30 17.99
N GLY A 402 -16.07 -16.63 16.89
CA GLY A 402 -16.96 -16.42 15.76
C GLY A 402 -17.72 -15.10 15.81
N GLU A 403 -17.55 -14.30 16.86
CA GLU A 403 -18.14 -12.97 16.97
C GLU A 403 -17.19 -11.89 16.45
N ALA A 404 -17.76 -10.86 15.84
CA ALA A 404 -17.09 -9.63 15.45
C ALA A 404 -17.99 -8.44 15.82
N CYS A 405 -17.39 -7.36 16.30
CA CYS A 405 -18.09 -6.10 16.54
C CYS A 405 -17.71 -5.11 15.44
N ILE A 406 -18.71 -4.53 14.78
CA ILE A 406 -18.52 -3.48 13.77
C ILE A 406 -19.28 -2.26 14.25
N GLN A 407 -18.53 -1.22 14.57
CA GLN A 407 -19.09 0.10 14.88
C GLN A 407 -18.82 0.99 13.67
N LEU A 408 -19.88 1.42 13.00
CA LEU A 408 -19.81 2.40 11.93
C LEU A 408 -20.00 3.79 12.54
N GLU A 409 -19.20 4.76 12.11
CA GLU A 409 -19.40 6.17 12.50
C GLU A 409 -20.54 6.76 11.64
N GLY A 410 -21.65 7.16 12.29
CA GLY A 410 -22.91 7.63 11.70
C GLY A 410 -24.04 6.61 11.91
N ASP A 411 -25.19 6.93 12.52
CA ASP A 411 -25.94 8.20 12.60
C ASP A 411 -25.58 9.18 13.73
#